data_AF-A0A395J4E5-F1
#
_entry.id   AF-A0A395J4E5-F1
#
_cell.length_a   1.000
_cell.length_b   1.000
_cell.length_c   1.000
_cell.angle_alpha   90.00
_cell.angle_beta   90.00
_cell.angle_gamma   90.00
#
_symmetry.space_group_name_H-M   'P 1'
#
loop_
_entity.id
_entity.type
_entity.pdbx_description
1 polymer ?
#
loop_
_entity_poly.entity_id
_entity_poly.type
_entity_poly.pdbx_seq_one_letter_code
_entity_poly.pdbx_strand_id
1 'polypeptide(L)'
;MFGGKKHKTLKRAEKDNDLIYLNPVPPKTELKTLDRANMAVAKIPNEISEPMTFLGDHKAFGPPLFSKLVPFAVHVAASIYEERRDRIVNNNIIDELEILTTRIHDTLRSLNLPGSLQALEKPLGLPPTLLSHAEELRQADAIGRINRSFSDAAKLKASDEAIFLEGKELLQSEASENERLLRKFGSDRWTRLDSRLAAPKLYKQVDEIDGYFKSASSSDQVVIDRFREYESILQILTSSDRDIGNFVPSFSASYYTPKT
;
A
#
# COMPACT_ATOMS: atom_id res chain seq x y z
N MET A 1 33.55 40.06 54.51
CA MET A 1 34.31 39.76 55.74
C MET A 1 35.57 38.89 55.55
N PHE A 2 35.77 38.18 54.44
CA PHE A 2 36.88 37.22 54.29
C PHE A 2 38.26 37.82 53.92
N GLY A 3 38.30 38.97 53.24
CA GLY A 3 39.56 39.58 52.79
C GLY A 3 40.47 40.09 53.92
N GLY A 4 39.90 40.73 54.95
CA GLY A 4 40.67 41.31 56.07
C GLY A 4 41.32 40.26 56.97
N LYS A 5 40.69 39.09 57.18
CA LYS A 5 41.27 37.99 57.95
C LYS A 5 42.44 37.35 57.20
N LYS A 6 42.29 37.10 55.88
CA LYS A 6 43.35 36.55 55.02
C LYS A 6 44.62 37.40 55.05
N HIS A 7 44.50 38.72 54.98
CA HIS A 7 45.67 39.62 55.01
C HIS A 7 46.40 39.60 56.35
N LYS A 8 45.68 39.54 57.48
CA LYS A 8 46.29 39.45 58.81
C LYS A 8 47.02 38.11 59.01
N THR A 9 46.42 37.00 58.58
CA THR A 9 47.06 35.67 58.68
C THR A 9 48.27 35.55 57.77
N LEU A 10 48.22 36.14 56.57
CA LEU A 10 49.36 36.16 55.65
C LEU A 10 50.54 36.94 56.21
N LYS A 11 50.34 38.19 56.65
CA LYS A 11 51.41 39.03 57.22
C LYS A 11 52.10 38.40 58.43
N ARG A 12 51.33 37.67 59.25
CA ARG A 12 51.89 36.93 60.38
C ARG A 12 52.74 35.74 59.92
N ALA A 13 52.23 34.94 58.97
CA ALA A 13 52.95 33.80 58.42
C ALA A 13 54.25 34.22 57.70
N GLU A 14 54.24 35.35 56.97
CA GLU A 14 55.43 35.92 56.33
C GLU A 14 56.48 36.33 57.38
N LYS A 15 56.07 37.09 58.41
CA LYS A 15 57.00 37.52 59.48
C LYS A 15 57.65 36.34 60.20
N ASP A 16 56.88 35.29 60.53
CA ASP A 16 57.41 34.12 61.22
C ASP A 16 58.34 33.30 60.31
N ASN A 17 58.04 33.23 59.00
CA ASN A 17 58.90 32.56 58.03
C ASN A 17 60.22 33.31 57.78
N ASP A 18 60.19 34.65 57.71
CA ASP A 18 61.40 35.47 57.48
C ASP A 18 62.35 35.49 58.69
N LEU A 19 61.83 35.35 59.91
CA LEU A 19 62.62 35.43 61.15
C LEU A 19 63.08 34.07 61.69
N ILE A 20 62.29 33.01 61.50
CA ILE A 20 62.49 31.72 62.21
C ILE A 20 62.66 30.56 61.24
N TYR A 21 61.74 30.38 60.29
CA TYR A 21 61.66 29.12 59.54
C TYR A 21 62.45 29.12 58.22
N LEU A 22 62.58 30.27 57.55
CA LEU A 22 63.28 30.47 56.29
C LEU A 22 62.91 29.44 55.20
N ASN A 23 61.67 28.95 55.20
CA ASN A 23 61.24 27.97 54.22
C ASN A 23 60.98 28.65 52.87
N PRO A 24 61.49 28.09 51.75
CA PRO A 24 61.19 28.61 50.43
C PRO A 24 59.70 28.46 50.14
N VAL A 25 59.07 29.53 49.64
CA VAL A 25 57.65 29.51 49.28
C VAL A 25 57.50 28.78 47.94
N PRO A 26 56.85 27.60 47.90
CA PRO A 26 56.74 26.83 46.67
C PRO A 26 55.86 27.56 45.64
N PRO A 27 56.17 27.45 44.34
CA PRO A 27 55.32 27.99 43.29
C PRO A 27 53.97 27.27 43.27
N LYS A 28 52.92 27.96 42.79
CA LYS A 28 51.54 27.43 42.80
C LYS A 28 51.38 26.08 42.09
N THR A 29 52.25 25.78 41.13
CA THR A 29 52.27 24.53 40.36
C THR A 29 52.71 23.31 41.16
N GLU A 30 53.47 23.52 42.24
CA GLU A 30 53.93 22.44 43.14
C GLU A 30 52.94 22.17 44.28
N LEU A 31 51.91 23.02 44.44
CA LEU A 31 50.88 22.83 45.46
C LEU A 31 49.89 21.76 45.02
N LYS A 32 49.67 20.76 45.87
CA LYS A 32 48.62 19.75 45.67
C LYS A 32 47.25 20.44 45.58
N THR A 33 46.45 20.08 44.56
CA THR A 33 45.06 20.51 44.45
C THR A 33 44.24 19.98 45.63
N LEU A 34 43.45 20.84 46.25
CA LEU A 34 42.58 20.46 47.35
C LEU A 34 41.49 19.49 46.88
N ASP A 35 41.29 18.41 47.64
CA ASP A 35 40.23 17.45 47.37
C ASP A 35 38.87 18.13 47.54
N ARG A 36 37.99 17.96 46.54
CA ARG A 36 36.64 18.53 46.55
C ARG A 36 35.66 17.49 47.06
N ALA A 37 34.86 17.84 48.06
CA ALA A 37 33.70 17.04 48.46
C ALA A 37 32.48 17.53 47.66
N ASN A 38 31.83 16.63 46.91
CA ASN A 38 30.56 16.94 46.29
C ASN A 38 29.45 16.86 47.35
N MET A 39 28.70 17.96 47.51
CA MET A 39 27.66 18.09 48.54
C MET A 39 26.24 17.98 48.01
N ALA A 40 26.08 17.72 46.71
CA ALA A 40 24.77 17.52 46.10
C ALA A 40 24.82 16.41 45.06
N VAL A 41 23.75 15.62 45.02
CA VAL A 41 23.50 14.62 43.98
C VAL A 41 22.24 15.04 43.24
N ALA A 42 22.32 15.14 41.92
CA ALA A 42 21.14 15.37 41.10
C ALA A 42 20.23 14.15 41.20
N LYS A 43 19.03 14.32 41.78
CA LYS A 43 18.01 13.27 41.83
C LYS A 43 16.89 13.63 40.87
N ILE A 44 16.55 12.68 40.01
CA ILE A 44 15.39 12.81 39.11
C ILE A 44 14.12 12.71 39.97
N PRO A 45 13.13 13.62 39.80
CA PRO A 45 11.85 13.51 40.48
C PRO A 45 11.19 12.16 40.23
N ASN A 46 10.58 11.58 41.26
CA ASN A 46 10.01 10.23 41.20
C ASN A 46 8.86 10.15 40.18
N GLU A 47 8.18 11.25 39.95
CA GLU A 47 7.10 11.42 38.97
C GLU A 47 7.60 11.20 37.53
N ILE A 48 8.89 11.45 37.28
CA ILE A 48 9.52 11.30 35.97
C ILE A 48 10.25 9.96 35.85
N SER A 49 10.88 9.48 36.93
CA SER A 49 11.55 8.17 36.91
C SER A 49 10.56 7.00 36.89
N GLU A 50 9.41 7.15 37.54
CA GLU A 50 8.41 6.09 37.70
C GLU A 50 6.98 6.59 37.43
N PRO A 51 6.66 7.12 36.24
CA PRO A 51 5.36 7.73 35.97
C PRO A 51 4.18 6.76 36.14
N MET A 52 4.41 5.46 35.92
CA MET A 52 3.39 4.41 36.08
C MET A 52 2.94 4.21 37.53
N THR A 53 3.77 4.60 38.52
CA THR A 53 3.36 4.49 39.93
C THR A 53 2.35 5.57 40.31
N PHE A 54 2.30 6.69 39.58
CA PHE A 54 1.39 7.81 39.82
C PHE A 54 0.15 7.84 38.91
N LEU A 55 0.11 6.97 37.89
CA LEU A 55 -1.05 6.78 36.99
C LEU A 55 -1.94 5.62 37.47
N GLY A 56 -3.26 5.85 37.51
CA GLY A 56 -4.30 4.88 37.88
C GLY A 56 -5.58 5.55 38.40
N ASP A 57 -6.69 4.79 38.45
CA ASP A 57 -8.05 5.31 38.71
C ASP A 57 -8.21 6.10 40.02
N HIS A 58 -7.31 5.91 40.98
CA HIS A 58 -7.28 6.61 42.27
C HIS A 58 -5.91 7.20 42.62
N LYS A 59 -5.06 7.46 41.63
CA LYS A 59 -3.71 7.97 41.85
C LYS A 59 -3.60 9.46 41.54
N ALA A 60 -2.50 10.08 41.97
CA ALA A 60 -2.30 11.54 41.91
C ALA A 60 -2.53 12.16 40.54
N PHE A 61 -2.23 11.44 39.45
CA PHE A 61 -2.42 11.93 38.08
C PHE A 61 -3.62 11.30 37.35
N GLY A 62 -4.43 10.50 38.05
CA GLY A 62 -5.59 9.83 37.48
C GLY A 62 -5.24 8.73 36.47
N PRO A 63 -6.24 8.19 35.76
CA PRO A 63 -6.04 7.12 34.80
C PRO A 63 -5.27 7.60 33.54
N PRO A 64 -4.49 6.72 32.90
CA PRO A 64 -3.81 7.06 31.66
C PRO A 64 -4.81 7.37 30.53
N LEU A 65 -4.69 8.58 29.95
CA LEU A 65 -5.58 9.08 28.89
C LEU A 65 -5.64 8.17 27.64
N PHE A 66 -4.51 7.53 27.31
CA PHE A 66 -4.36 6.68 26.13
C PHE A 66 -4.21 5.20 26.47
N SER A 67 -4.86 4.72 27.53
CA SER A 67 -4.80 3.32 27.97
C SER A 67 -5.22 2.31 26.90
N LYS A 68 -6.13 2.72 26.00
CA LYS A 68 -6.63 1.90 24.88
C LYS A 68 -5.84 2.11 23.58
N LEU A 69 -4.92 3.08 23.55
CA LEU A 69 -4.13 3.35 22.35
C LEU A 69 -3.10 2.25 22.18
N VAL A 70 -3.22 1.51 21.09
CA VAL A 70 -2.27 0.46 20.73
C VAL A 70 -0.96 1.13 20.28
N PRO A 71 0.21 0.65 20.74
CA PRO A 71 1.49 1.22 20.30
C PRO A 71 1.67 1.13 18.78
N PHE A 72 2.24 2.18 18.18
CA PHE A 72 2.51 2.23 16.74
C PHE A 72 3.32 1.04 16.23
N ALA A 73 4.26 0.52 17.03
CA ALA A 73 5.03 -0.67 16.69
C ALA A 73 4.15 -1.91 16.46
N VAL A 74 3.05 -2.06 17.22
CA VAL A 74 2.10 -3.17 17.06
C VAL A 74 1.28 -2.97 15.78
N HIS A 75 0.88 -1.73 15.46
CA HIS A 75 0.22 -1.44 14.19
C HIS A 75 1.11 -1.80 12.98
N VAL A 76 2.38 -1.40 13.00
CA VAL A 76 3.34 -1.74 11.94
C VAL A 76 3.54 -3.25 11.85
N ALA A 77 3.69 -3.95 12.98
CA ALA A 77 3.85 -5.39 13.00
C ALA A 77 2.61 -6.13 12.46
N ALA A 78 1.40 -5.65 12.78
CA ALA A 78 0.16 -6.19 12.27
C ALA A 78 0.03 -6.00 10.75
N SER A 79 0.33 -4.81 10.23
CA SER A 79 0.32 -4.55 8.78
C SER A 79 1.33 -5.43 8.03
N ILE A 80 2.54 -5.61 8.57
CA ILE A 80 3.54 -6.52 7.98
C ILE A 80 3.06 -7.97 8.01
N TYR A 81 2.37 -8.38 9.08
CA TYR A 81 1.81 -9.73 9.18
C TYR A 81 0.72 -9.96 8.12
N GLU A 82 -0.20 -9.01 7.96
CA GLU A 82 -1.26 -9.07 6.94
C GLU A 82 -0.67 -9.15 5.53
N GLU A 83 0.29 -8.28 5.20
CA GLU A 83 0.98 -8.31 3.91
C GLU A 83 1.66 -9.67 3.64
N ARG A 84 2.34 -10.23 4.65
CA ARG A 84 3.00 -11.54 4.53
C ARG A 84 1.99 -12.68 4.37
N ARG A 85 0.88 -12.65 5.12
CA ARG A 85 -0.19 -13.63 5.02
C ARG A 85 -0.77 -13.61 3.61
N ASP A 86 -1.15 -12.43 3.13
CA ASP A 86 -1.78 -12.27 1.82
C ASP A 86 -0.83 -12.69 0.70
N ARG A 87 0.45 -12.35 0.82
CA ARG A 87 1.48 -12.83 -0.12
C ARG A 87 1.62 -14.35 -0.13
N ILE A 88 1.60 -15.01 1.04
CA ILE A 88 1.70 -16.47 1.11
C ILE A 88 0.44 -17.11 0.48
N VAL A 89 -0.74 -16.59 0.80
CA VAL A 89 -2.00 -17.13 0.27
C VAL A 89 -2.08 -16.95 -1.23
N ASN A 90 -1.81 -15.75 -1.74
CA ASN A 90 -1.88 -15.47 -3.16
C ASN A 90 -0.83 -16.28 -3.92
N ASN A 91 0.45 -16.18 -3.53
CA ASN A 91 1.52 -16.77 -4.33
C ASN A 91 1.63 -18.29 -4.19
N ASN A 92 1.48 -18.84 -2.98
CA ASN A 92 1.75 -20.27 -2.76
C ASN A 92 0.50 -21.12 -2.92
N ILE A 93 -0.69 -20.54 -2.83
CA ILE A 93 -1.94 -21.31 -2.89
C ILE A 93 -2.70 -20.94 -4.16
N ILE A 94 -3.08 -19.68 -4.33
CA ILE A 94 -3.95 -19.27 -5.43
C ILE A 94 -3.22 -19.40 -6.77
N ASP A 95 -2.05 -18.77 -6.91
CA ASP A 95 -1.27 -18.77 -8.16
C ASP A 95 -0.84 -20.20 -8.54
N GLU A 96 -0.38 -21.00 -7.57
CA GLU A 96 -0.03 -22.42 -7.83
C GLU A 96 -1.23 -23.24 -8.30
N LEU A 97 -2.40 -23.06 -7.67
CA LEU A 97 -3.62 -23.75 -8.09
C LEU A 97 -4.07 -23.32 -9.49
N GLU A 98 -3.95 -22.04 -9.83
CA GLU A 98 -4.28 -21.54 -11.16
C GLU A 98 -3.33 -22.15 -12.21
N ILE A 99 -2.02 -22.14 -11.95
CA ILE A 99 -1.01 -22.77 -12.83
C ILE A 99 -1.28 -24.26 -13.02
N LEU A 100 -1.57 -24.99 -11.94
CA LEU A 100 -1.89 -26.42 -12.02
C LEU A 100 -3.18 -26.66 -12.80
N THR A 101 -4.19 -25.83 -12.59
CA THR A 101 -5.46 -25.88 -13.33
C THR A 101 -5.24 -25.63 -14.82
N THR A 102 -4.48 -24.61 -15.19
CA THR A 102 -4.12 -24.34 -16.59
C THR A 102 -3.37 -25.50 -17.21
N ARG A 103 -2.39 -26.07 -16.49
CA ARG A 103 -1.64 -27.25 -16.96
C ARG A 103 -2.56 -28.46 -17.18
N ILE A 104 -3.53 -28.69 -16.30
CA ILE A 104 -4.54 -29.75 -16.49
C ILE A 104 -5.34 -29.50 -17.77
N HIS A 105 -5.83 -28.28 -17.99
CA HIS A 105 -6.58 -27.95 -19.21
C HIS A 105 -5.72 -28.11 -20.48
N ASP A 106 -4.47 -27.66 -20.46
CA ASP A 106 -3.55 -27.79 -21.58
C ASP A 106 -3.22 -29.26 -21.90
N THR A 107 -2.98 -30.07 -20.87
CA THR A 107 -2.74 -31.52 -21.04
C THR A 107 -3.97 -32.23 -21.59
N LEU A 108 -5.16 -31.97 -21.04
CA LEU A 108 -6.41 -32.54 -21.55
C LEU A 108 -6.65 -32.15 -23.02
N ARG A 109 -6.42 -30.88 -23.36
CA ARG A 109 -6.52 -30.37 -24.73
C ARG A 109 -5.53 -31.04 -25.67
N SER A 110 -4.28 -31.22 -25.25
CA SER A 110 -3.24 -31.89 -26.07
C SER A 110 -3.59 -33.35 -26.39
N LEU A 111 -4.32 -34.00 -25.49
CA LEU A 111 -4.80 -35.38 -25.66
C LEU A 111 -6.15 -35.45 -26.41
N ASN A 112 -6.67 -34.30 -26.87
CA ASN A 112 -8.03 -34.14 -27.41
C ASN A 112 -9.11 -34.72 -26.48
N LEU A 113 -8.84 -34.82 -25.18
CA LEU A 113 -9.78 -35.31 -24.18
C LEU A 113 -10.64 -34.14 -23.69
N PRO A 114 -11.93 -34.37 -23.42
CA PRO A 114 -12.67 -35.64 -23.48
C PRO A 114 -13.19 -36.02 -24.88
N GLY A 115 -13.01 -35.16 -25.89
CA GLY A 115 -13.60 -35.33 -27.23
C GLY A 115 -13.19 -36.63 -27.95
N SER A 116 -11.94 -37.08 -27.77
CA SER A 116 -11.39 -38.29 -28.39
C SER A 116 -11.99 -39.59 -27.85
N LEU A 117 -12.33 -39.65 -26.55
CA LEU A 117 -13.05 -40.80 -25.97
C LEU A 117 -14.52 -40.82 -26.39
N GLN A 118 -15.16 -39.66 -26.48
CA GLN A 118 -16.58 -39.57 -26.85
C GLN A 118 -16.85 -39.80 -28.33
N ALA A 119 -15.91 -39.45 -29.23
CA ALA A 119 -16.04 -39.70 -30.66
C ALA A 119 -16.03 -41.20 -31.02
N LEU A 120 -15.51 -42.07 -30.14
CA LEU A 120 -15.44 -43.52 -30.36
C LEU A 120 -16.72 -44.26 -29.91
N GLU A 121 -17.48 -43.71 -28.94
CA GLU A 121 -18.66 -44.40 -28.36
C GLU A 121 -19.98 -44.15 -29.12
N LYS A 122 -20.12 -43.07 -29.92
CA LYS A 122 -21.33 -42.84 -30.74
C LYS A 122 -21.02 -42.12 -32.07
N PRO A 123 -21.17 -42.77 -33.24
CA PRO A 123 -20.72 -42.20 -34.52
C PRO A 123 -21.65 -41.15 -35.15
N LEU A 124 -22.74 -40.73 -34.50
CA LEU A 124 -23.60 -39.66 -35.02
C LEU A 124 -24.13 -38.80 -33.87
N GLY A 125 -23.47 -37.67 -33.61
CA GLY A 125 -23.94 -36.64 -32.68
C GLY A 125 -22.85 -35.67 -32.27
N LEU A 126 -23.25 -34.45 -31.90
CA LEU A 126 -22.36 -33.51 -31.23
C LEU A 126 -21.81 -34.13 -29.93
N PRO A 127 -20.55 -33.89 -29.56
CA PRO A 127 -20.00 -34.38 -28.29
C PRO A 127 -20.88 -33.92 -27.11
N PRO A 128 -21.32 -34.81 -26.20
CA PRO A 128 -22.22 -34.44 -25.10
C PRO A 128 -21.55 -33.50 -24.09
N THR A 129 -20.22 -33.48 -24.02
CA THR A 129 -19.47 -32.47 -23.26
C THR A 129 -19.62 -31.07 -23.84
N LEU A 130 -19.54 -30.91 -25.17
CA LEU A 130 -19.80 -29.64 -25.86
C LEU A 130 -21.25 -29.18 -25.63
N LEU A 131 -22.21 -30.09 -25.76
CA LEU A 131 -23.62 -29.83 -25.47
C LEU A 131 -23.84 -29.38 -24.02
N SER A 132 -23.19 -30.04 -23.06
CA SER A 132 -23.28 -29.67 -21.64
C SER A 132 -22.75 -28.26 -21.39
N HIS A 133 -21.62 -27.86 -22.01
CA HIS A 133 -21.08 -26.51 -21.87
C HIS A 133 -21.94 -25.47 -22.59
N ALA A 134 -22.45 -25.79 -23.79
CA ALA A 134 -23.39 -24.94 -24.51
C ALA A 134 -24.66 -24.70 -23.68
N GLU A 135 -25.20 -25.74 -23.06
CA GLU A 135 -26.36 -25.65 -22.19
C GLU A 135 -26.09 -24.83 -20.93
N GLU A 136 -24.95 -25.01 -20.29
CA GLU A 136 -24.52 -24.20 -19.14
C GLU A 136 -24.42 -22.70 -19.52
N LEU A 137 -23.82 -22.39 -20.67
CA LEU A 137 -23.71 -21.01 -21.16
C LEU A 137 -25.08 -20.40 -21.51
N ARG A 138 -26.01 -21.19 -22.06
CA ARG A 138 -27.40 -20.77 -22.33
C ARG A 138 -28.15 -20.50 -21.03
N GLN A 139 -28.08 -21.41 -20.06
CA GLN A 139 -28.73 -21.25 -18.75
C GLN A 139 -28.19 -20.04 -17.98
N ALA A 140 -26.88 -19.78 -18.12
CA ALA A 140 -26.24 -18.64 -17.51
C ALA A 140 -26.55 -17.31 -18.21
N ASP A 141 -27.14 -17.29 -19.42
CA ASP A 141 -27.19 -16.10 -20.28
C ASP A 141 -25.81 -15.43 -20.40
N ALA A 142 -24.79 -16.23 -20.73
CA ALA A 142 -23.39 -15.82 -20.61
C ALA A 142 -23.08 -14.52 -21.40
N ILE A 143 -23.55 -14.42 -22.64
CA ILE A 143 -23.36 -13.24 -23.49
C ILE A 143 -24.10 -12.03 -22.91
N GLY A 144 -25.35 -12.20 -22.49
CA GLY A 144 -26.13 -11.14 -21.87
C GLY A 144 -25.53 -10.65 -20.55
N ARG A 145 -24.94 -11.54 -19.76
CA ARG A 145 -24.20 -11.20 -18.54
C ARG A 145 -22.92 -10.42 -18.84
N ILE A 146 -22.11 -10.86 -19.80
CA ILE A 146 -20.87 -10.17 -20.18
C ILE A 146 -21.19 -8.74 -20.68
N ASN A 147 -22.18 -8.60 -21.55
CA ASN A 147 -22.62 -7.29 -22.04
C ASN A 147 -23.14 -6.38 -20.92
N ARG A 148 -23.88 -6.94 -19.94
CA ARG A 148 -24.30 -6.21 -18.74
C ARG A 148 -23.10 -5.77 -17.91
N SER A 149 -22.13 -6.66 -17.67
CA SER A 149 -20.90 -6.32 -16.96
C SER A 149 -20.11 -5.20 -17.64
N PHE A 150 -20.01 -5.17 -18.97
CA PHE A 150 -19.39 -4.06 -19.69
C PHE A 150 -20.16 -2.75 -19.51
N SER A 151 -21.48 -2.78 -19.60
CA SER A 151 -22.33 -1.61 -19.35
C SER A 151 -22.13 -1.08 -17.93
N ASP A 152 -22.11 -1.96 -16.93
CA ASP A 152 -22.00 -1.57 -15.53
C ASP A 152 -20.60 -1.08 -15.18
N ALA A 153 -19.55 -1.69 -15.74
CA ALA A 153 -18.18 -1.17 -15.66
C ALA A 153 -18.05 0.23 -16.29
N ALA A 154 -18.67 0.46 -17.46
CA ALA A 154 -18.67 1.77 -18.10
C ALA A 154 -19.39 2.84 -17.26
N LYS A 155 -20.50 2.49 -16.60
CA LYS A 155 -21.21 3.39 -15.67
C LYS A 155 -20.36 3.71 -14.44
N LEU A 156 -19.70 2.71 -13.86
CA LEU A 156 -18.83 2.90 -12.70
C LEU A 156 -17.66 3.82 -13.07
N LYS A 157 -16.99 3.55 -14.19
CA LYS A 157 -15.94 4.41 -14.74
C LYS A 157 -16.40 5.86 -14.91
N ALA A 158 -17.56 6.06 -15.54
CA ALA A 158 -18.09 7.41 -15.75
C ALA A 158 -18.39 8.14 -14.43
N SER A 159 -18.90 7.43 -13.41
CA SER A 159 -19.13 7.98 -12.09
C SER A 159 -17.82 8.38 -11.40
N ASP A 160 -16.82 7.51 -11.44
CA ASP A 160 -15.52 7.75 -10.81
C ASP A 160 -14.76 8.90 -11.50
N GLU A 161 -14.79 8.93 -12.84
CA GLU A 161 -14.22 10.03 -13.64
C GLU A 161 -14.91 11.36 -13.33
N ALA A 162 -16.23 11.39 -13.15
CA ALA A 162 -16.96 12.61 -12.82
C ALA A 162 -16.54 13.17 -11.45
N ILE A 163 -16.47 12.31 -10.42
CA ILE A 163 -16.03 12.71 -9.07
C ILE A 163 -14.58 13.20 -9.09
N PHE A 164 -13.72 12.50 -9.83
CA PHE A 164 -12.32 12.89 -9.97
C PHE A 164 -12.15 14.22 -10.70
N LEU A 165 -12.92 14.44 -11.77
CA LEU A 165 -12.90 15.69 -12.54
C LEU A 165 -13.35 16.87 -11.68
N GLU A 166 -14.40 16.71 -10.87
CA GLU A 166 -14.85 17.73 -9.91
C GLU A 166 -13.72 18.13 -8.95
N GLY A 167 -13.02 17.15 -8.37
CA GLY A 167 -11.87 17.41 -7.50
C GLY A 167 -10.73 18.15 -8.22
N LYS A 168 -10.47 17.81 -9.48
CA LYS A 168 -9.46 18.47 -10.32
C LYS A 168 -9.86 19.91 -10.67
N GLU A 169 -11.12 20.14 -10.99
CA GLU A 169 -11.67 21.48 -11.27
C GLU A 169 -11.59 22.39 -10.05
N LEU A 170 -11.86 21.89 -8.83
CA LEU A 170 -11.69 22.65 -7.60
C LEU A 170 -10.25 23.12 -7.40
N LEU A 171 -9.26 22.24 -7.63
CA LEU A 171 -7.85 22.60 -7.55
C LEU A 171 -7.44 23.62 -8.62
N GLN A 172 -7.96 23.48 -9.83
CA GLN A 172 -7.72 24.44 -10.92
C GLN A 172 -8.35 25.80 -10.63
N SER A 173 -9.57 25.82 -10.08
CA SER A 173 -10.26 27.03 -9.68
C SER A 173 -9.47 27.79 -8.61
N GLU A 174 -9.02 27.10 -7.55
CA GLU A 174 -8.19 27.70 -6.50
C GLU A 174 -6.89 28.26 -7.07
N ALA A 175 -6.21 27.50 -7.93
CA ALA A 175 -4.97 27.95 -8.58
C ALA A 175 -5.18 29.19 -9.45
N SER A 176 -6.27 29.21 -10.23
CA SER A 176 -6.62 30.36 -11.09
C SER A 176 -6.95 31.61 -10.27
N GLU A 177 -7.60 31.43 -9.12
CA GLU A 177 -7.91 32.53 -8.21
C GLU A 177 -6.65 33.07 -7.53
N ASN A 178 -5.76 32.18 -7.07
CA ASN A 178 -4.48 32.56 -6.51
C ASN A 178 -3.66 33.39 -7.51
N GLU A 179 -3.58 32.95 -8.77
CA GLU A 179 -2.88 33.68 -9.83
C GLU A 179 -3.51 35.05 -10.12
N ARG A 180 -4.85 35.10 -10.16
CA ARG A 180 -5.61 36.35 -10.36
C ARG A 180 -5.34 37.36 -9.22
N LEU A 181 -5.32 36.90 -7.98
CA LEU A 181 -5.07 37.75 -6.81
C LEU A 181 -3.61 38.20 -6.75
N LEU A 182 -2.66 37.32 -7.07
CA LEU A 182 -1.25 37.67 -7.20
C LEU A 182 -1.04 38.77 -8.25
N ARG A 183 -1.67 38.64 -9.43
CA ARG A 183 -1.62 39.69 -10.48
C ARG A 183 -2.22 41.02 -10.02
N LYS A 184 -3.26 41.01 -9.18
CA LYS A 184 -3.94 42.21 -8.69
C LYS A 184 -3.19 42.93 -7.57
N PHE A 185 -2.62 42.19 -6.63
CA PHE A 185 -2.06 42.75 -5.39
C PHE A 185 -0.52 42.79 -5.38
N GLY A 186 0.13 42.12 -6.33
CA GLY A 186 1.59 42.00 -6.39
C GLY A 186 2.15 41.11 -5.28
N SER A 187 3.47 40.88 -5.33
CA SER A 187 4.18 40.03 -4.34
C SER A 187 4.29 40.65 -2.95
N ASP A 188 4.04 41.95 -2.82
CA ASP A 188 4.20 42.69 -1.56
C ASP A 188 3.01 42.50 -0.60
N ARG A 189 1.78 42.36 -1.14
CA ARG A 189 0.55 42.16 -0.36
C ARG A 189 -0.02 40.75 -0.43
N TRP A 190 0.48 39.91 -1.34
CA TRP A 190 0.08 38.51 -1.49
C TRP A 190 1.28 37.59 -1.29
N THR A 191 1.55 37.24 -0.03
CA THR A 191 2.73 36.46 0.39
C THR A 191 2.48 34.95 0.52
N ARG A 192 1.33 34.47 0.03
CA ARG A 192 0.99 33.03 0.04
C ARG A 192 1.89 32.28 -0.94
N LEU A 193 2.18 31.02 -0.61
CA LEU A 193 2.84 30.10 -1.54
C LEU A 193 1.94 29.85 -2.77
N ASP A 194 2.57 29.51 -3.90
CA ASP A 194 1.87 29.01 -5.08
C ASP A 194 1.02 27.79 -4.73
N SER A 195 -0.16 27.69 -5.32
CA SER A 195 -1.15 26.64 -5.06
C SER A 195 -0.56 25.22 -5.21
N ARG A 196 0.34 24.99 -6.17
CA ARG A 196 0.99 23.68 -6.34
C ARG A 196 2.00 23.38 -5.24
N LEU A 197 2.72 24.40 -4.79
CA LEU A 197 3.69 24.29 -3.69
C LEU A 197 3.00 24.20 -2.32
N ALA A 198 1.82 24.78 -2.17
CA ALA A 198 1.02 24.73 -0.95
C ALA A 198 0.39 23.34 -0.73
N ALA A 199 -0.02 22.66 -1.81
CA ALA A 199 -0.69 21.35 -1.74
C ALA A 199 -0.01 20.25 -2.58
N PRO A 200 1.30 19.97 -2.39
CA PRO A 200 2.04 19.05 -3.26
C PRO A 200 1.51 17.61 -3.18
N LYS A 201 0.92 17.21 -2.05
CA LYS A 201 0.32 15.88 -1.88
C LYS A 201 -0.90 15.68 -2.78
N LEU A 202 -1.76 16.70 -2.91
CA LEU A 202 -2.98 16.61 -3.72
C LEU A 202 -2.64 16.53 -5.20
N TYR A 203 -1.71 17.35 -5.69
CA TYR A 203 -1.27 17.30 -7.08
C TYR A 203 -0.60 15.97 -7.44
N LYS A 204 0.20 15.40 -6.53
CA LYS A 204 0.75 14.05 -6.72
C LYS A 204 -0.34 12.99 -6.81
N GLN A 205 -1.35 13.05 -5.94
CA GLN A 205 -2.49 12.13 -6.00
C GLN A 205 -3.27 12.26 -7.32
N VAL A 206 -3.45 13.48 -7.82
CA VAL A 206 -4.08 13.70 -9.14
C VAL A 206 -3.28 13.02 -10.25
N ASP A 207 -1.95 13.19 -10.27
CA ASP A 207 -1.08 12.57 -11.28
C ASP A 207 -1.09 11.03 -11.19
N GLU A 208 -1.09 10.47 -9.97
CA GLU A 208 -1.19 9.03 -9.72
C GLU A 208 -2.52 8.45 -10.21
N ILE A 209 -3.64 9.11 -9.87
CA ILE A 209 -4.99 8.68 -10.27
C ILE A 209 -5.17 8.81 -11.79
N ASP A 210 -4.67 9.88 -12.41
CA ASP A 210 -4.62 10.03 -13.88
C ASP A 210 -3.85 8.85 -14.52
N GLY A 211 -2.79 8.36 -13.87
CA GLY A 211 -2.05 7.16 -14.27
C GLY A 211 -2.87 5.87 -14.15
N TYR A 212 -3.65 5.72 -13.08
CA TYR A 212 -4.52 4.57 -12.89
C TYR A 212 -5.66 4.52 -13.91
N PHE A 213 -6.31 5.65 -14.21
CA PHE A 213 -7.36 5.70 -15.23
C PHE A 213 -6.83 5.33 -16.63
N LYS A 214 -5.62 5.75 -17.00
CA LYS A 214 -5.00 5.36 -18.28
C LYS A 214 -4.73 3.86 -18.34
N SER A 215 -4.15 3.30 -17.27
CA SER A 215 -3.87 1.86 -17.18
C SER A 215 -5.16 1.03 -17.21
N ALA A 216 -6.18 1.44 -16.44
CA ALA A 216 -7.48 0.80 -16.41
C ALA A 216 -8.16 0.84 -17.78
N SER A 217 -8.16 2.00 -18.45
CA SER A 217 -8.75 2.12 -19.79
C SER A 217 -8.03 1.26 -20.84
N SER A 218 -6.72 1.08 -20.73
CA SER A 218 -5.98 0.15 -21.59
C SER A 218 -6.36 -1.30 -21.32
N SER A 219 -6.53 -1.67 -20.04
CA SER A 219 -6.94 -3.03 -19.64
C SER A 219 -8.36 -3.35 -20.12
N ASP A 220 -9.30 -2.42 -19.93
CA ASP A 220 -10.68 -2.56 -20.41
C ASP A 220 -10.72 -2.81 -21.91
N GLN A 221 -9.92 -2.05 -22.67
CA GLN A 221 -9.85 -2.19 -24.13
C GLN A 221 -9.37 -3.58 -24.55
N VAL A 222 -8.36 -4.14 -23.87
CA VAL A 222 -7.88 -5.51 -24.13
C VAL A 222 -8.99 -6.54 -23.91
N VAL A 223 -9.76 -6.41 -22.83
CA VAL A 223 -10.86 -7.35 -22.53
C VAL A 223 -11.99 -7.21 -23.56
N ILE A 224 -12.35 -5.98 -23.94
CA ILE A 224 -13.39 -5.71 -24.94
C ILE A 224 -12.98 -6.28 -26.31
N ASP A 225 -11.74 -6.07 -26.72
CA ASP A 225 -11.24 -6.58 -28.01
C ASP A 225 -11.19 -8.11 -28.02
N ARG A 226 -10.77 -8.73 -26.90
CA ARG A 226 -10.78 -10.18 -26.74
C ARG A 226 -12.19 -10.76 -26.79
N PHE A 227 -13.17 -10.08 -26.18
CA PHE A 227 -14.57 -10.50 -26.26
C PHE A 227 -15.11 -10.40 -27.68
N ARG A 228 -14.84 -9.29 -28.39
CA ARG A 228 -15.25 -9.09 -29.79
C ARG A 228 -14.67 -10.16 -30.73
N GLU A 229 -13.44 -10.59 -30.50
CA GLU A 229 -12.80 -11.67 -31.27
C GLU A 229 -13.60 -12.98 -31.18
N TYR A 230 -14.10 -13.33 -29.98
CA TYR A 230 -14.81 -14.59 -29.74
C TYR A 230 -16.33 -14.48 -29.75
N GLU A 231 -16.89 -13.28 -29.84
CA GLU A 231 -18.33 -13.03 -29.74
C GLU A 231 -19.12 -13.88 -30.75
N SER A 232 -18.65 -13.94 -32.00
CA SER A 232 -19.30 -14.73 -33.05
C SER A 232 -19.34 -16.24 -32.74
N ILE A 233 -18.24 -16.79 -32.21
CA ILE A 233 -18.15 -18.21 -31.83
C ILE A 233 -19.00 -18.48 -30.60
N LEU A 234 -18.99 -17.59 -29.62
CA LEU A 234 -19.83 -17.69 -28.42
C LEU A 234 -21.31 -17.62 -28.79
N GLN A 235 -21.71 -16.74 -29.71
CA GLN A 235 -23.09 -16.67 -30.21
C GLN A 235 -23.51 -18.01 -30.82
N ILE A 236 -22.66 -18.62 -31.65
CA ILE A 236 -22.92 -19.95 -32.22
C ILE A 236 -23.01 -21.01 -31.12
N LEU A 237 -22.12 -21.00 -30.13
CA LEU A 237 -22.14 -21.96 -29.02
C LEU A 237 -23.38 -21.82 -28.13
N THR A 238 -23.93 -20.62 -28.00
CA THR A 238 -25.19 -20.36 -27.27
C THR A 238 -26.45 -20.51 -28.12
N SER A 239 -26.31 -20.81 -29.41
CA SER A 239 -27.44 -21.03 -30.33
C SER A 239 -28.07 -22.42 -30.16
N SER A 240 -28.95 -22.85 -31.07
CA SER A 240 -29.59 -24.16 -30.97
C SER A 240 -28.61 -25.30 -31.26
N ASP A 241 -28.85 -26.48 -30.69
CA ASP A 241 -28.00 -27.67 -30.92
C ASP A 241 -27.88 -28.02 -32.41
N ARG A 242 -28.93 -27.70 -33.20
CA ARG A 242 -28.92 -27.89 -34.66
C ARG A 242 -27.96 -26.93 -35.35
N ASP A 243 -27.90 -25.69 -34.90
CA ASP A 243 -27.05 -24.65 -35.49
C ASP A 243 -25.57 -24.90 -35.15
N ILE A 244 -25.29 -25.38 -33.93
CA ILE A 244 -23.97 -25.89 -33.54
C ILE A 244 -23.57 -27.07 -34.43
N GLY A 245 -24.49 -28.02 -34.66
CA GLY A 245 -24.28 -29.18 -35.53
C GLY A 245 -24.01 -28.84 -36.99
N ASN A 246 -24.63 -27.78 -37.51
CA ASN A 246 -24.42 -27.29 -38.87
C ASN A 246 -23.08 -26.53 -39.02
N PHE A 247 -22.59 -25.93 -37.93
CA PHE A 247 -21.32 -25.20 -37.93
C PHE A 247 -20.11 -26.14 -37.84
N VAL A 248 -20.25 -27.28 -37.15
CA VAL A 248 -19.18 -28.28 -37.04
C VAL A 248 -19.10 -29.13 -38.31
N PRO A 249 -17.95 -29.17 -39.02
CA PRO A 249 -17.78 -30.01 -40.20
C PRO A 249 -17.94 -31.49 -39.83
N SER A 250 -18.84 -32.18 -40.52
CA SER A 250 -18.98 -33.63 -40.40
C SER A 250 -17.94 -34.33 -41.28
N PHE A 251 -16.98 -35.03 -40.67
CA PHE A 251 -16.06 -35.89 -41.40
C PHE A 251 -16.81 -37.16 -41.84
N SER A 252 -17.30 -37.21 -43.07
CA SER A 252 -17.72 -38.47 -43.67
C SER A 252 -16.46 -39.26 -44.03
N ALA A 253 -16.16 -40.32 -43.29
CA ALA A 253 -15.18 -41.32 -43.69
C ALA A 253 -15.73 -42.11 -44.90
N SER A 254 -15.68 -41.52 -46.09
CA SER A 254 -16.16 -42.12 -47.34
C SER A 254 -15.03 -42.36 -48.33
N TYR A 255 -13.92 -42.97 -47.92
CA TYR A 255 -12.92 -43.51 -48.87
C TYR A 255 -12.18 -44.72 -48.30
N TYR A 256 -12.88 -45.85 -48.18
CA TYR A 256 -12.25 -47.18 -48.26
C TYR A 256 -13.19 -48.11 -49.04
N THR A 257 -13.11 -48.07 -50.36
CA THR A 257 -13.58 -49.18 -51.19
C THR A 257 -12.51 -50.28 -51.14
N PRO A 258 -12.81 -51.50 -50.69
CA PRO A 258 -11.87 -52.61 -50.80
C PRO A 258 -11.76 -52.99 -52.28
N LYS A 259 -10.57 -52.88 -52.87
CA LYS A 259 -10.28 -53.51 -54.15
C LYS A 259 -10.15 -55.02 -53.91
N THR A 260 -11.06 -55.77 -54.53
CA THR A 260 -10.92 -57.20 -54.84
C THR A 260 -9.66 -57.49 -55.62
#